data_AF-A0A2N0LLT2-F1
#
_entry.id   AF-A0A2N0LLT2-F1
#
_cell.length_a   1.000
_cell.length_b   1.000
_cell.length_c   1.000
_cell.angle_alpha   90.00
_cell.angle_beta   90.00
_cell.angle_gamma   90.00
#
_symmetry.space_group_name_H-M   'P 1'
#
loop_
_entity.id
_entity.type
_entity.pdbx_description
1 polymer ?
#
loop_
_entity_poly.entity_id
_entity_poly.type
_entity_poly.pdbx_seq_one_letter_code
_entity_poly.pdbx_strand_id
1 'polypeptide(L)'
;MHCTTEITIRDASPATPDQTQTFCDLNRTRNAGQFLTGAPEQIADALQDWQEAGEDGFNLIYSVTPGTFVDFIDAVVPILQKRGLMQKEYTPGPLRQKIFGDPKLPGRHPAAGYRRG
;
A
#
# COMPACT_ATOMS: atom_id res chain seq x y z
N MET A 1 17.91 -11.74 9.95
CA MET A 1 16.55 -11.66 10.55
C MET A 1 16.09 -13.06 10.89
N HIS A 2 15.98 -13.38 12.18
CA HIS A 2 15.39 -14.63 12.67
C HIS A 2 13.88 -14.40 12.81
N CYS A 3 13.09 -15.07 11.99
CA CYS A 3 11.64 -15.10 12.06
C CYS A 3 11.28 -16.05 13.22
N THR A 4 11.00 -15.52 14.41
CA THR A 4 10.83 -16.31 15.64
C THR A 4 9.43 -16.89 15.84
N THR A 5 8.50 -16.67 14.90
CA THR A 5 7.11 -17.13 15.04
C THR A 5 6.85 -18.30 14.10
N GLU A 6 6.77 -19.52 14.64
CA GLU A 6 6.39 -20.73 13.91
C GLU A 6 4.87 -20.79 13.66
N ILE A 7 4.33 -19.81 12.93
CA ILE A 7 2.98 -19.93 12.38
C ILE A 7 3.08 -20.78 11.12
N THR A 8 2.51 -21.99 11.19
CA THR A 8 2.42 -22.93 10.08
C THR A 8 1.08 -22.76 9.37
N ILE A 9 1.13 -22.57 8.06
CA ILE A 9 -0.03 -22.40 7.18
C ILE A 9 -0.04 -23.60 6.24
N ARG A 10 -1.18 -24.31 6.18
CA ARG A 10 -1.39 -25.35 5.16
C ARG A 10 -1.82 -24.67 3.87
N ASP A 11 -1.03 -24.83 2.81
CA ASP A 11 -1.42 -24.33 1.50
C ASP A 11 -2.52 -25.24 0.92
N ALA A 12 -3.73 -24.69 0.80
CA ALA A 12 -4.88 -25.39 0.23
C ALA A 12 -4.95 -25.27 -1.31
N SER A 13 -3.89 -24.77 -1.96
CA SER A 13 -3.84 -24.65 -3.42
C SER A 13 -3.84 -26.03 -4.09
N PRO A 14 -4.71 -26.28 -5.10
CA PRO A 14 -4.76 -27.56 -5.82
C PRO A 14 -3.51 -27.81 -6.68
N ALA A 15 -2.64 -26.81 -6.86
CA ALA A 15 -1.42 -26.91 -7.66
C ALA A 15 -0.21 -27.46 -6.88
N THR A 16 -0.30 -27.54 -5.54
CA THR A 16 0.78 -28.01 -4.66
C THR A 16 0.22 -29.05 -3.68
N PRO A 17 0.86 -30.21 -3.49
CA PRO A 17 0.46 -31.16 -2.45
C PRO A 17 0.42 -30.48 -1.08
N ASP A 18 -0.39 -31.01 -0.13
CA ASP A 18 -0.54 -30.55 1.27
C ASP A 18 0.82 -30.35 1.97
N GLN A 19 1.42 -29.18 1.73
CA GLN A 19 2.69 -28.78 2.28
C GLN A 19 2.39 -27.82 3.41
N THR A 20 2.88 -28.18 4.59
CA THR A 20 2.92 -27.25 5.72
C THR A 20 4.08 -26.30 5.48
N GLN A 21 3.78 -25.04 5.19
CA GLN A 21 4.78 -24.00 4.99
C GLN A 21 4.76 -23.04 6.18
N THR A 22 5.91 -22.51 6.54
CA THR A 22 5.93 -21.40 7.49
C THR A 22 5.44 -20.12 6.81
N PHE A 23 4.92 -19.18 7.59
CA PHE A 23 4.62 -17.84 7.07
C PHE A 23 5.83 -17.20 6.38
N CYS A 24 7.04 -17.45 6.87
CA CYS A 24 8.26 -16.94 6.29
C CYS A 24 8.60 -17.59 4.94
N ASP A 25 8.30 -18.88 4.73
CA ASP A 25 8.44 -19.55 3.42
C ASP A 25 7.42 -19.02 2.40
N LEU A 26 6.17 -18.81 2.83
CA LEU A 26 5.12 -18.22 1.99
C LEU A 26 5.48 -16.79 1.56
N ASN A 27 6.02 -15.98 2.46
CA ASN A 27 6.45 -14.61 2.13
C ASN A 27 7.58 -14.57 1.10
N ARG A 28 8.53 -15.50 1.17
CA ARG A 28 9.64 -15.57 0.22
C ARG A 28 9.19 -16.07 -1.16
N THR A 29 8.28 -17.03 -1.20
CA THR A 29 7.92 -17.75 -2.44
C THR A 29 6.75 -17.14 -3.19
N ARG A 30 5.68 -16.71 -2.52
CA ARG A 30 4.50 -16.13 -3.18
C ARG A 30 4.58 -14.63 -3.42
N ASN A 31 5.26 -13.90 -2.54
CA ASN A 31 5.14 -12.45 -2.48
C ASN A 31 6.43 -11.70 -2.88
N ALA A 32 7.44 -12.40 -3.41
CA ALA A 32 8.64 -11.87 -4.05
C ALA A 32 9.23 -10.58 -3.41
N GLY A 33 9.28 -10.49 -2.07
CA GLY A 33 9.86 -9.35 -1.36
C GLY A 33 8.98 -8.10 -1.24
N GLN A 34 7.68 -8.17 -1.54
CA GLN A 34 6.76 -7.03 -1.46
C GLN A 34 6.25 -6.71 -0.04
N PHE A 35 6.73 -7.42 1.00
CA PHE A 35 6.38 -7.15 2.39
C PHE A 35 7.42 -6.25 3.05
N LEU A 36 7.07 -4.97 3.19
CA LEU A 36 7.82 -4.01 3.99
C LEU A 36 7.47 -4.20 5.47
N THR A 37 8.45 -4.63 6.27
CA THR A 37 8.28 -4.85 7.72
C THR A 37 9.42 -4.17 8.46
N GLY A 38 9.11 -3.42 9.52
CA GLY A 38 10.10 -2.66 10.27
C GLY A 38 9.44 -1.70 11.25
N ALA A 39 10.27 -0.87 11.88
CA ALA A 39 9.79 0.25 12.69
C ALA A 39 9.07 1.30 11.82
N PRO A 40 8.16 2.11 12.38
CA PRO A 40 7.41 3.11 11.63
C PRO A 40 8.30 4.08 10.83
N GLU A 41 9.46 4.45 11.38
CA GLU A 41 10.45 5.30 10.71
C GLU A 41 11.04 4.62 9.48
N GLN A 42 11.39 3.33 9.59
CA GLN A 42 11.95 2.56 8.48
C GLN A 42 10.94 2.38 7.35
N ILE A 43 9.66 2.21 7.71
CA ILE A 43 8.57 2.14 6.73
C ILE A 43 8.43 3.50 6.05
N ALA A 44 8.43 4.60 6.80
CA ALA A 44 8.34 5.95 6.25
C ALA A 44 9.54 6.30 5.33
N ASP A 45 10.75 5.87 5.69
CA ASP A 45 11.96 6.04 4.88
C ASP A 45 11.81 5.31 3.54
N ALA A 46 11.38 4.04 3.56
CA ALA A 46 11.18 3.28 2.33
C ALA A 46 10.08 3.87 1.42
N LEU A 47 8.97 4.35 2.00
CA LEU A 47 7.92 5.02 1.23
C LEU A 47 8.42 6.34 0.61
N GLN A 48 9.29 7.06 1.31
CA GLN A 48 9.91 8.28 0.79
C GLN A 48 10.86 7.95 -0.38
N ASP A 49 11.73 6.94 -0.24
CA ASP A 49 12.64 6.53 -1.30
C ASP A 49 11.89 6.16 -2.59
N TRP A 50 10.73 5.49 -2.47
CA TRP A 50 9.88 5.16 -3.61
C TRP A 50 9.18 6.38 -4.21
N GLN A 51 8.74 7.33 -3.38
CA GLN A 51 8.16 8.58 -3.87
C GLN A 51 9.21 9.40 -4.64
N GLU A 52 10.45 9.44 -4.15
CA GLU A 52 11.57 10.10 -4.82
C GLU A 52 11.95 9.39 -6.13
N ALA A 53 11.71 8.08 -6.22
CA ALA A 53 11.84 7.30 -7.45
C ALA A 53 10.70 7.53 -8.46
N GLY A 54 9.65 8.28 -8.09
CA GLY A 54 8.55 8.68 -8.98
C GLY A 54 7.22 7.99 -8.73
N GLU A 55 7.06 7.26 -7.62
CA GLU A 55 5.76 6.69 -7.25
C GLU A 55 4.84 7.77 -6.66
N ASP A 56 3.65 7.94 -7.23
CA ASP A 56 2.67 8.96 -6.81
C ASP A 56 1.79 8.51 -5.62
N GLY A 57 1.74 7.21 -5.34
CA GLY A 57 0.92 6.68 -4.26
C GLY A 57 0.97 5.16 -4.16
N PHE A 58 0.52 4.65 -3.02
CA PHE A 58 0.64 3.23 -2.68
C PHE A 58 -0.73 2.58 -2.50
N ASN A 59 -0.86 1.35 -2.99
CA ASN A 59 -1.99 0.50 -2.66
C ASN A 59 -1.62 -0.36 -1.44
N LEU A 60 -2.15 -0.01 -0.26
CA LEU A 60 -1.85 -0.71 0.99
C LEU A 60 -2.65 -2.02 1.08
N ILE A 61 -1.93 -3.13 1.12
CA ILE A 61 -2.49 -4.47 1.34
C ILE A 61 -2.33 -4.84 2.82
N TYR A 62 -3.34 -5.50 3.39
CA TYR A 62 -3.36 -5.86 4.80
C TYR A 62 -3.01 -7.33 5.04
N SER A 63 -2.31 -7.60 6.14
CA SER A 63 -2.13 -8.96 6.67
C SER A 63 -3.27 -9.33 7.62
N VAL A 64 -3.75 -8.37 8.40
CA VAL A 64 -4.85 -8.54 9.37
C VAL A 64 -5.78 -7.34 9.26
N THR A 65 -7.08 -7.60 9.13
CA THR A 65 -8.10 -6.53 9.10
C THR A 65 -8.91 -6.52 10.41
N PRO A 66 -9.11 -5.35 11.05
CA PRO A 66 -8.66 -4.01 10.64
C PRO A 66 -7.24 -3.64 11.13
N GLY A 67 -6.57 -4.52 11.89
CA GLY A 67 -5.34 -4.20 12.63
C GLY A 67 -4.22 -3.54 11.81
N THR A 68 -3.93 -4.05 10.61
CA THR A 68 -2.87 -3.47 9.76
C THR A 68 -3.14 -2.01 9.41
N PHE A 69 -4.40 -1.61 9.22
CA PHE A 69 -4.74 -0.22 8.94
C PHE A 69 -4.58 0.66 10.18
N VAL A 70 -4.98 0.16 11.35
CA VAL A 70 -4.84 0.88 12.62
C VAL A 70 -3.37 1.15 12.92
N ASP A 71 -2.52 0.13 12.83
CA ASP A 71 -1.08 0.27 13.08
C ASP A 71 -0.42 1.28 12.12
N PHE A 72 -0.81 1.24 10.84
CA PHE A 72 -0.30 2.19 9.84
C PHE A 72 -0.75 3.62 10.12
N ILE A 73 -2.04 3.81 10.44
CA ILE A 73 -2.63 5.12 10.75
C ILE A 73 -2.01 5.71 12.01
N ASP A 74 -1.85 4.92 13.07
CA ASP A 74 -1.40 5.44 14.37
C ASP A 74 0.11 5.67 14.39
N ALA A 75 0.90 4.83 13.72
CA ALA A 75 2.35 4.86 13.82
C ALA A 75 3.05 5.55 12.63
N VAL A 76 2.59 5.31 11.39
CA VAL A 76 3.32 5.74 10.17
C VAL A 76 2.78 7.07 9.62
N VAL A 77 1.46 7.24 9.57
CA VAL A 77 0.83 8.47 9.04
C VAL A 77 1.34 9.76 9.70
N PRO A 78 1.53 9.85 11.04
CA PRO A 78 2.05 11.07 11.66
C PRO A 78 3.46 11.44 11.17
N ILE A 79 4.30 10.44 10.90
CA ILE A 79 5.65 10.63 10.38
C ILE A 79 5.59 11.17 8.95
N LEU A 80 4.78 10.54 8.09
CA LEU A 80 4.59 10.97 6.70
C LEU A 80 4.02 12.40 6.62
N GLN A 81 3.06 12.73 7.47
CA GLN A 81 2.49 14.06 7.56
C GLN A 81 3.49 15.11 8.07
N LYS A 82 4.39 14.74 8.98
CA LYS A 82 5.48 15.62 9.45
C LYS A 82 6.49 15.90 8.34
N ARG A 83 6.75 14.91 7.48
CA ARG A 83 7.64 15.02 6.31
C ARG A 83 6.99 15.69 5.10
N GLY A 84 5.69 15.96 5.14
CA GLY A 84 4.96 16.54 4.00
C GLY A 84 4.64 15.55 2.88
N LEU A 85 4.80 14.25 3.13
CA LEU A 85 4.52 13.17 2.18
C LEU A 85 3.06 12.72 2.19
N MET A 86 2.28 13.12 3.19
CA MET A 86 0.87 12.78 3.30
C MET A 86 0.04 13.99 3.73
N GLN A 87 -1.16 14.11 3.16
CA GLN A 87 -2.11 15.16 3.50
C GLN A 87 -2.59 15.04 4.96
N LYS A 88 -2.90 16.19 5.56
CA LYS A 88 -3.48 16.30 6.91
C LYS A 88 -5.00 16.45 6.90
N GLU A 89 -5.53 17.01 5.83
CA GLU A 89 -6.95 17.28 5.64
C GLU A 89 -7.34 17.00 4.19
N TYR A 90 -8.61 16.68 3.97
CA TYR A 90 -9.14 16.47 2.63
C TYR A 90 -9.69 17.79 2.07
N THR A 91 -9.33 18.08 0.83
CA THR A 91 -10.01 19.13 0.05
C THR A 91 -11.43 18.70 -0.34
N PRO A 92 -12.39 19.64 -0.43
CA PRO A 92 -13.74 19.34 -0.89
C PRO A 92 -13.76 19.01 -2.40
N GLY A 93 -14.83 18.34 -2.84
CA GLY A 93 -15.04 17.98 -4.24
C GLY A 93 -14.85 16.47 -4.53
N PRO A 94 -15.00 16.07 -5.81
CA PRO A 94 -14.89 14.67 -6.23
C PRO A 94 -13.45 14.16 -6.17
N LEU A 95 -13.28 12.84 -6.09
CA LEU A 95 -11.96 12.19 -6.01
C LEU A 95 -10.95 12.69 -7.05
N ARG A 96 -11.39 12.86 -8.31
CA ARG A 96 -10.53 13.34 -9.39
C ARG A 96 -9.96 14.73 -9.11
N GLN A 97 -10.77 15.62 -8.54
CA GLN A 97 -10.30 16.95 -8.16
C GLN A 97 -9.27 16.87 -7.03
N LYS A 98 -9.45 15.95 -6.07
CA LYS A 98 -8.49 15.77 -4.97
C LYS A 98 -7.14 15.25 -5.44
N ILE A 99 -7.12 14.35 -6.44
CA ILE A 99 -5.89 13.75 -6.97
C ILE A 99 -5.24 14.61 -8.06
N PHE A 100 -6.04 15.17 -8.99
CA PHE A 100 -5.54 15.82 -10.21
C PHE A 100 -5.85 17.32 -10.31
N GLY A 101 -6.53 17.91 -9.31
CA GLY A 101 -6.89 19.33 -9.29
C GLY A 101 -8.13 19.71 -10.13
N ASP A 102 -8.63 18.84 -11.00
CA ASP A 102 -9.82 19.10 -11.84
C ASP A 102 -10.91 18.02 -11.62
N PRO A 103 -12.19 18.40 -11.44
CA PRO A 103 -13.28 17.42 -11.29
C PRO A 103 -13.55 16.60 -12.57
N LYS A 104 -13.18 17.11 -13.75
CA LYS A 104 -13.41 16.50 -15.07
C LYS A 104 -12.11 15.95 -15.64
N LEU A 105 -12.24 15.02 -16.58
CA LEU A 105 -11.10 14.48 -17.31
C LEU A 105 -10.38 15.57 -18.13
N PRO A 106 -9.05 15.51 -18.29
CA PRO A 106 -8.36 16.47 -19.15
C PRO A 106 -8.77 16.26 -20.62
N GLY A 107 -8.63 17.29 -21.46
CA GLY A 107 -9.00 17.22 -22.88
C GLY A 107 -8.30 16.11 -23.67
N ARG A 108 -7.10 15.70 -23.22
CA ARG A 108 -6.33 14.58 -23.81
C ARG A 108 -6.93 13.19 -23.53
N HIS A 109 -7.85 13.07 -22.58
CA HIS A 109 -8.39 11.77 -22.21
C HIS A 109 -9.47 11.33 -23.22
N PRO A 110 -9.48 10.07 -23.71
CA PRO A 110 -10.42 9.63 -24.75
C PRO A 110 -11.90 9.93 -24.44
N ALA A 111 -12.31 9.74 -23.19
CA ALA A 111 -13.68 10.03 -22.76
C ALA A 111 -14.07 11.53 -22.83
N ALA A 112 -13.13 12.46 -22.97
CA ALA A 112 -13.44 13.88 -23.12
C ALA A 112 -14.22 14.18 -24.41
N GLY A 113 -13.99 13.40 -25.49
CA GLY A 113 -14.70 13.54 -26.76
C GLY A 113 -16.18 13.14 -26.73
N TYR A 114 -16.63 12.46 -25.67
CA TYR A 114 -18.03 12.03 -25.49
C TYR A 114 -18.83 12.97 -24.59
N ARG A 115 -18.28 14.14 -24.21
CA ARG A 115 -19.02 15.16 -23.45
C ARG A 115 -20.09 15.77 -24.34
N ARG A 116 -21.35 15.61 -23.96
CA ARG A 116 -22.43 16.43 -24.49
C ARG A 116 -22.36 17.80 -23.82
N GLY A 117 -22.28 18.85 -24.63
CA GLY A 117 -22.39 20.23 -24.18
C GLY A 117 -23.75 20.53 -23.58
#